data_AF-A0A9Q4HX36-F1
#
_entry.id   AF-A0A9Q4HX36-F1
#
_cell.length_a   1.000
_cell.length_b   1.000
_cell.length_c   1.000
_cell.angle_alpha   90.00
_cell.angle_beta   90.00
_cell.angle_gamma   90.00
#
_symmetry.space_group_name_H-M   'P 1'
#
loop_
_entity.id
_entity.type
_entity.pdbx_description
1 polymer ?
#
loop_
_entity_poly.entity_id
_entity_poly.type
_entity_poly.pdbx_seq_one_letter_code
_entity_poly.pdbx_strand_id
1 'polypeptide(L)'
;MRVLAETEYQDVYRVTDGVLLVINKFKPINYGRDKWISLFNPKTKSYNKGCQNQLKVLKEYYYLPYYDITVPKGAVLYYGRPVELVSKDEWDYQIKTTGGSFSGDIDRITELINEILKKINSNRE
;
A
#
# COMPACT_ATOMS: atom_id res chain seq x y z
N MET A 1 -13.90 -5.05 -12.76
CA MET A 1 -13.10 -4.24 -11.78
C MET A 1 -13.71 -2.86 -11.42
N ARG A 2 -13.71 -2.49 -10.12
CA ARG A 2 -14.15 -1.18 -9.58
C ARG A 2 -12.99 -0.47 -8.87
N VAL A 3 -12.83 0.85 -9.08
CA VAL A 3 -11.86 1.68 -8.35
C VAL A 3 -12.36 1.95 -6.93
N LEU A 4 -11.53 1.64 -5.92
CA LEU A 4 -11.78 1.99 -4.52
C LEU A 4 -10.93 3.18 -4.07
N ALA A 5 -9.70 3.28 -4.57
CA ALA A 5 -8.81 4.42 -4.38
C ALA A 5 -7.82 4.49 -5.55
N GLU A 6 -7.54 5.69 -6.03
CA GLU A 6 -6.41 6.01 -6.91
C GLU A 6 -5.73 7.24 -6.32
N THR A 7 -4.53 7.05 -5.76
CA THR A 7 -3.85 8.10 -4.99
C THR A 7 -2.36 8.09 -5.25
N GLU A 8 -1.67 9.10 -4.72
CA GLU A 8 -0.21 9.24 -4.82
C GLU A 8 0.54 8.03 -4.23
N TYR A 9 0.12 7.52 -3.07
CA TYR A 9 0.82 6.42 -2.38
C TYR A 9 0.22 5.04 -2.69
N GLN A 10 -1.09 4.93 -2.94
CA GLN A 10 -1.71 3.62 -3.11
C GLN A 10 -2.95 3.66 -3.98
N ASP A 11 -3.01 2.70 -4.90
CA ASP A 11 -4.24 2.39 -5.63
C ASP A 11 -4.83 1.09 -5.10
N VAL A 12 -6.15 1.03 -5.05
CA VAL A 12 -6.90 -0.15 -4.65
C VAL A 12 -8.06 -0.35 -5.60
N TYR A 13 -8.10 -1.52 -6.22
CA TYR A 13 -9.15 -1.94 -7.13
C TYR A 13 -9.83 -3.19 -6.58
N ARG A 14 -11.16 -3.21 -6.63
CA ARG A 14 -11.94 -4.41 -6.41
C ARG A 14 -12.10 -5.15 -7.72
N VAL A 15 -11.48 -6.33 -7.83
CA VAL A 15 -11.61 -7.20 -9.02
C VAL A 15 -13.00 -7.83 -8.99
N THR A 16 -13.27 -8.55 -7.91
CA THR A 16 -14.60 -9.10 -7.54
C THR A 16 -14.81 -8.94 -6.03
N ASP A 17 -15.96 -9.36 -5.51
CA ASP A 17 -16.14 -9.41 -4.06
C ASP A 17 -15.14 -10.39 -3.42
N GLY A 18 -14.45 -9.92 -2.37
CA GLY A 18 -13.38 -10.69 -1.73
C GLY A 18 -12.04 -10.77 -2.49
N VAL A 19 -11.85 -10.07 -3.62
CA VAL A 19 -10.55 -9.99 -4.32
C VAL A 19 -10.20 -8.54 -4.64
N LEU A 20 -9.06 -8.09 -4.10
CA LEU A 20 -8.51 -6.76 -4.34
C LEU A 20 -7.16 -6.84 -5.06
N LEU A 21 -6.94 -5.92 -6.00
CA LEU A 21 -5.62 -5.56 -6.49
C LEU A 21 -5.19 -4.28 -5.77
N VAL A 22 -4.06 -4.32 -5.08
CA VAL A 22 -3.45 -3.18 -4.39
C VAL A 22 -2.13 -2.88 -5.06
N ILE A 23 -1.88 -1.61 -5.35
CA ILE A 23 -0.62 -1.14 -5.92
C ILE A 23 -0.03 -0.14 -4.93
N ASN A 24 1.05 -0.51 -4.27
CA ASN A 24 1.81 0.37 -3.38
C ASN A 24 2.88 1.11 -4.20
N LYS A 25 2.83 2.44 -4.18
CA LYS A 25 3.71 3.33 -4.95
C LYS A 25 4.85 3.89 -4.09
N PHE A 26 5.22 3.16 -3.04
CA PHE A 26 6.15 3.59 -2.02
C PHE A 26 7.03 2.45 -1.53
N LYS A 27 8.17 2.79 -0.94
CA LYS A 27 9.01 1.91 -0.13
C LYS A 27 9.23 2.53 1.25
N PRO A 28 9.59 1.74 2.27
CA PRO A 28 9.92 2.34 3.54
C PRO A 28 11.22 3.16 3.43
N ILE A 29 11.33 4.23 4.22
CA ILE A 29 12.52 5.09 4.21
C ILE A 29 13.68 4.36 4.88
N ASN A 30 14.86 4.40 4.24
CA ASN A 30 16.10 3.88 4.82
C ASN A 30 16.85 4.99 5.57
N TYR A 31 17.05 4.80 6.87
CA TYR A 31 17.77 5.76 7.74
C TYR A 31 19.27 5.42 7.93
N GLY A 32 19.85 4.57 7.08
CA GLY A 32 21.30 4.39 6.98
C GLY A 32 21.99 3.60 8.10
N ARG A 33 21.23 2.89 8.97
CA ARG A 33 21.78 2.04 10.05
C ARG A 33 21.14 0.64 10.12
N ASP A 34 20.88 0.00 8.98
CA ASP A 34 20.19 -1.31 8.87
C ASP A 34 18.80 -1.37 9.52
N LYS A 35 18.13 -0.23 9.69
CA LYS A 35 16.93 -0.12 10.51
C LYS A 35 15.78 0.48 9.73
N TRP A 36 14.89 -0.42 9.35
CA TRP A 36 13.49 -0.08 9.15
C TRP A 36 12.92 0.43 10.49
N ILE A 37 12.81 1.74 10.65
CA ILE A 37 12.23 2.31 11.87
C ILE A 37 10.72 2.05 11.86
N SER A 38 10.19 1.65 13.01
CA SER A 38 8.75 1.53 13.25
C SER A 38 8.40 2.45 14.40
N LEU A 39 7.42 3.32 14.20
CA LEU A 39 6.94 4.25 15.21
C LEU A 39 6.01 3.48 16.16
N PHE A 40 6.26 3.58 17.46
CA PHE A 40 5.45 2.94 18.48
C PHE A 40 4.31 3.87 18.91
N ASN A 41 3.06 3.44 18.72
CA ASN A 41 1.83 4.18 19.01
C ASN A 41 1.81 5.66 18.54
N PRO A 42 2.16 5.96 17.27
CA PRO A 42 2.13 7.33 16.77
C PRO A 42 0.70 7.86 16.63
N LYS A 43 0.50 9.16 16.93
CA LYS A 43 -0.77 9.84 16.62
C LYS A 43 -0.94 9.96 15.11
N THR A 44 -1.92 9.26 14.56
CA THR A 44 -2.13 9.13 13.12
C THR A 44 -3.59 9.34 12.72
N LYS A 45 -3.83 9.53 11.43
CA LYS A 45 -5.15 9.36 10.77
C LYS A 45 -4.99 8.45 9.55
N SER A 46 -6.07 7.85 9.07
CA SER A 46 -6.07 7.15 7.78
C SER A 46 -5.62 8.10 6.66
N TYR A 47 -4.85 7.58 5.71
CA TYR A 47 -4.32 8.39 4.60
C TYR A 47 -5.42 8.89 3.67
N ASN A 48 -6.20 7.98 3.11
CA ASN A 48 -7.35 8.31 2.26
C ASN A 48 -8.42 7.22 2.36
N LYS A 49 -9.67 7.55 2.03
CA LYS A 49 -10.77 6.59 1.95
C LYS A 49 -10.48 5.58 0.83
N GLY A 50 -10.72 4.30 1.10
CA GLY A 50 -10.52 3.22 0.13
C GLY A 50 -9.11 2.63 0.09
N CYS A 51 -8.10 3.35 0.59
CA CYS A 51 -6.77 2.79 0.85
C CYS A 51 -6.82 1.78 2.00
N GLN A 52 -5.78 0.96 2.11
CA GLN A 52 -5.59 0.05 3.23
C GLN A 52 -5.49 0.81 4.56
N ASN A 53 -6.10 0.27 5.62
CA ASN A 53 -6.14 0.86 6.96
C ASN A 53 -4.75 1.07 7.58
N GLN A 54 -3.75 0.34 7.10
CA GLN A 54 -2.36 0.42 7.53
C GLN A 54 -1.62 1.62 6.92
N LEU A 55 -2.15 2.22 5.86
CA LEU A 55 -1.63 3.45 5.26
C LEU A 55 -2.20 4.66 6.00
N LYS A 56 -1.33 5.37 6.70
CA LYS A 56 -1.70 6.43 7.64
C LYS A 56 -0.84 7.67 7.45
N VAL A 57 -1.32 8.80 7.96
CA VAL A 57 -0.58 10.08 8.00
C VAL A 57 -0.33 10.46 9.45
N LEU A 58 0.90 10.82 9.75
CA LEU A 58 1.33 11.28 11.07
C LEU A 58 0.75 12.68 11.39
N LYS A 59 0.15 12.87 12.57
CA LYS A 59 -0.53 14.12 12.96
C LYS A 59 0.38 15.17 13.61
N GLU A 60 1.53 14.77 14.12
CA GLU A 60 2.49 15.60 14.84
C GLU A 60 3.92 15.09 14.57
N TYR A 61 4.94 15.85 14.95
CA TYR A 61 6.32 15.34 14.89
C TYR A 61 6.47 14.14 15.82
N TYR A 62 7.26 13.15 15.42
CA TYR A 62 7.58 11.99 16.24
C TYR A 62 9.10 11.86 16.40
N TYR A 63 9.58 11.98 17.62
CA TYR A 63 11.00 11.80 17.94
C TYR A 63 11.27 10.38 18.43
N LEU A 64 12.32 9.76 17.89
CA LEU A 64 12.82 8.44 18.24
C LEU A 64 14.17 8.59 18.97
N PRO A 65 14.17 8.63 20.32
CA PRO A 65 15.39 8.93 21.09
C PRO A 65 16.53 7.93 20.84
N TYR A 66 16.21 6.64 20.71
CA TYR A 66 17.22 5.60 20.52
C TYR A 66 17.97 5.71 19.17
N TYR A 67 17.35 6.35 18.18
CA TYR A 67 17.97 6.56 16.86
C TYR A 67 18.44 7.98 16.63
N ASP A 68 18.03 8.91 17.49
CA ASP A 68 18.16 10.35 17.27
C ASP A 68 17.57 10.76 15.91
N ILE A 69 16.32 10.32 15.67
CA ILE A 69 15.58 10.60 14.42
C ILE A 69 14.29 11.32 14.77
N THR A 70 14.00 12.39 14.03
CA THR A 70 12.69 13.05 14.05
C THR A 70 11.95 12.80 12.74
N VAL A 71 10.77 12.22 12.83
CA VAL A 71 9.86 12.03 11.69
C VAL A 71 8.89 13.21 11.64
N PRO A 72 8.77 13.94 10.52
CA PRO A 72 7.98 15.14 10.44
C PRO A 72 6.47 14.86 10.45
N LYS A 73 5.70 15.79 11.02
CA LYS A 73 4.24 15.83 10.85
C LYS A 73 3.89 15.75 9.36
N GLY A 74 2.89 14.95 9.02
CA GLY A 74 2.47 14.74 7.63
C GLY A 74 3.17 13.58 6.93
N ALA A 75 4.20 12.97 7.53
CA ALA A 75 4.81 11.75 7.00
C ALA A 75 3.77 10.64 6.82
N VAL A 76 3.83 9.95 5.68
CA VAL A 76 3.01 8.77 5.41
C VAL A 76 3.68 7.56 6.03
N LEU A 77 2.88 6.74 6.70
CA LEU A 77 3.30 5.51 7.36
C LEU A 77 2.56 4.32 6.76
N TYR A 78 3.27 3.21 6.55
CA TYR A 78 2.66 1.91 6.26
C TYR A 78 3.10 0.91 7.33
N TYR A 79 2.12 0.29 8.02
CA TYR A 79 2.39 -0.55 9.20
C TYR A 79 3.25 0.14 10.28
N GLY A 80 3.09 1.45 10.44
CA GLY A 80 3.85 2.25 11.42
C GLY A 80 5.26 2.63 10.98
N ARG A 81 5.68 2.27 9.76
CA ARG A 81 6.99 2.64 9.20
C ARG A 81 6.84 3.82 8.25
N PRO A 82 7.70 4.86 8.32
CA PRO A 82 7.69 5.93 7.33
C PRO A 82 8.02 5.41 5.94
N VAL A 83 7.32 5.93 4.95
CA VAL A 83 7.47 5.54 3.54
C VAL A 83 7.69 6.76 2.65
N GLU A 84 8.43 6.53 1.57
CA GLU A 84 8.67 7.49 0.50
C GLU A 84 8.17 6.93 -0.83
N LEU A 85 7.77 7.82 -1.73
CA LEU A 85 7.34 7.44 -3.07
C LEU A 85 8.50 6.84 -3.85
N VAL A 86 8.16 5.95 -4.77
CA VAL A 86 9.14 5.31 -5.66
C VAL A 86 8.72 5.47 -7.11
N SER A 87 9.69 5.27 -8.01
CA SER A 87 9.43 5.22 -9.43
C SER A 87 8.54 4.01 -9.77
N LYS A 88 7.88 4.11 -10.93
CA LYS A 88 6.86 3.15 -11.39
C LYS A 88 7.39 1.72 -11.52
N ASP A 89 8.67 1.56 -11.84
CA ASP A 89 9.38 0.28 -11.91
C ASP A 89 9.62 -0.38 -10.54
N GLU A 90 9.53 0.39 -9.44
CA GLU A 90 9.63 -0.10 -8.07
C GLU A 90 8.25 -0.31 -7.40
N TRP A 91 7.13 -0.12 -8.12
CA TRP A 91 5.79 -0.31 -7.56
C TRP A 91 5.55 -1.77 -7.14
N ASP A 92 4.95 -1.95 -5.96
CA ASP A 92 4.62 -3.26 -5.39
C ASP A 92 3.14 -3.60 -5.63
N TYR A 93 2.90 -4.70 -6.35
CA TYR A 93 1.57 -5.16 -6.74
C TYR A 93 1.17 -6.36 -5.88
N GLN A 94 0.04 -6.26 -5.19
CA GLN A 94 -0.46 -7.28 -4.27
C GLN A 94 -1.88 -7.68 -4.64
N ILE A 95 -2.14 -8.99 -4.71
CA ILE A 95 -3.49 -9.54 -4.75
C ILE A 95 -3.87 -9.91 -3.32
N LYS A 96 -4.95 -9.31 -2.81
CA LYS A 96 -5.49 -9.62 -1.47
C LYS A 96 -6.83 -10.30 -1.62
N THR A 97 -6.99 -11.44 -0.96
CA THR A 97 -8.18 -12.28 -1.08
C THR A 97 -8.82 -12.52 0.28
N THR A 98 -10.13 -12.69 0.30
CA THR A 98 -10.88 -13.15 1.49
C THR A 98 -11.24 -14.62 1.28
N GLY A 99 -10.74 -15.51 2.13
CA GLY A 99 -11.03 -16.95 2.05
C GLY A 99 -10.77 -17.54 0.66
N GLY A 100 -11.73 -18.30 0.13
CA GLY A 100 -11.67 -18.91 -1.19
C GLY A 100 -12.09 -18.00 -2.35
N SER A 101 -12.15 -16.67 -2.20
CA SER A 101 -12.70 -15.79 -3.25
C SER A 101 -11.87 -15.75 -4.55
N PHE A 102 -10.65 -16.28 -4.53
CA PHE A 102 -9.78 -16.48 -5.68
C PHE A 102 -9.61 -17.97 -5.98
N SER A 103 -10.72 -18.69 -6.05
CA SER A 103 -10.80 -20.09 -6.45
C SER A 103 -11.98 -20.30 -7.42
N GLY A 104 -11.99 -21.40 -8.16
CA GLY A 104 -13.02 -21.72 -9.14
C GLY A 104 -12.53 -22.71 -10.19
N ASP A 105 -13.35 -22.93 -11.20
CA ASP A 105 -12.95 -23.66 -12.41
C ASP A 105 -11.96 -22.85 -13.27
N ILE A 106 -11.55 -23.46 -14.39
CA ILE A 106 -10.58 -22.89 -15.31
C ILE A 106 -11.04 -21.55 -15.89
N ASP A 107 -12.31 -21.44 -16.25
CA ASP A 107 -12.87 -20.24 -16.88
C ASP A 107 -12.86 -19.09 -15.88
N ARG A 108 -13.32 -19.36 -14.65
CA ARG A 108 -13.38 -18.38 -13.58
C ARG A 108 -12.00 -17.84 -13.17
N ILE A 109 -11.02 -18.72 -12.99
CA ILE A 109 -9.66 -18.31 -12.62
C ILE A 109 -9.00 -17.52 -13.75
N THR A 110 -9.20 -17.95 -14.99
CA THR A 110 -8.64 -17.27 -16.16
C THR A 110 -9.20 -15.86 -16.30
N GLU A 111 -10.51 -15.68 -16.11
CA GLU A 111 -11.15 -14.36 -16.10
C GLU A 111 -10.54 -13.42 -15.05
N LEU A 112 -10.41 -13.89 -13.80
CA LEU A 112 -9.82 -13.10 -12.70
C LEU A 112 -8.40 -12.64 -13.00
N ILE A 113 -7.56 -13.56 -13.50
CA ILE A 113 -6.17 -13.26 -13.85
C ILE A 113 -6.14 -12.25 -15.00
N ASN A 114 -6.97 -12.42 -16.02
CA ASN A 114 -7.02 -11.51 -17.17
C ASN A 114 -7.43 -10.09 -16.77
N GLU A 115 -8.41 -9.92 -15.88
CA GLU A 115 -8.77 -8.60 -15.36
C GLU A 115 -7.60 -7.92 -14.65
N ILE A 116 -6.89 -8.67 -13.81
CA ILE A 116 -5.73 -8.17 -13.05
C ILE A 116 -4.60 -7.78 -14.00
N LEU A 117 -4.26 -8.66 -14.95
CA LEU A 117 -3.21 -8.41 -15.94
C LEU A 117 -3.51 -7.18 -16.79
N LYS A 118 -4.76 -7.00 -17.23
CA LYS A 118 -5.17 -5.82 -18.00
C LYS A 118 -4.85 -4.52 -17.25
N LYS A 119 -5.12 -4.46 -15.94
CA LYS A 119 -4.83 -3.27 -15.13
C LYS A 119 -3.33 -3.09 -14.83
N ILE A 120 -2.59 -4.19 -14.62
CA ILE A 120 -1.13 -4.11 -14.45
C ILE A 120 -0.47 -3.57 -15.72
N ASN A 121 -0.90 -4.04 -16.89
CA ASN A 121 -0.33 -3.63 -18.18
C ASN A 121 -0.70 -2.19 -18.56
N SER A 122 -1.90 -1.70 -18.24
CA SER A 122 -2.22 -0.28 -18.41
C SER A 122 -1.37 0.64 -17.53
N ASN A 123 -0.79 0.10 -16.46
CA ASN A 123 0.19 0.79 -15.62
C ASN A 123 1.63 0.51 -16.09
N ARG A 124 1.88 0.04 -17.31
CA ARG A 124 3.24 -0.01 -17.89
C ARG A 124 3.41 1.06 -18.97
N GLU A 125 2.36 1.26 -19.76
CA GLU A 125 2.17 2.39 -20.68
C GLU A 125 2.17 3.73 -19.91
#